data_AF-A0A7C1WHK7-F1
#
_entry.id   AF-A0A7C1WHK7-F1
#
_cell.length_a   1.000
_cell.length_b   1.000
_cell.length_c   1.000
_cell.angle_alpha   90.00
_cell.angle_beta   90.00
_cell.angle_gamma   90.00
#
_symmetry.space_group_name_H-M   'P 1'
#
loop_
_entity.id
_entity.type
_entity.pdbx_description
1 polymer ?
#
loop_
_entity_poly.entity_id
_entity_poly.type
_entity_poly.pdbx_seq_one_letter_code
_entity_poly.pdbx_strand_id
1 'polypeptide(L)'
;MRGGGAARHRTGRVRGLPRSVPVGRRGRSQPAPGHAPGPDRHRTRDLRALRTRVGANPRRSTRLRGRCGDRDPRTAPRRAECGALRLGTRASRRPASRLRAPRRRRRDHRLVHPDPGRAARDRTGARDRGPLPRDRVLRPRVQARALRRRGPRGDDLGAPGDRVRSRALRTGPLHGERGLGRPVRPLKPRSLPGRPSRDRRAVLAALLALAGLAIAARAQESAPRLPEDTLPRPLPRTIPLGLPDSLADRLPTPEVAALGRRLFFDPILSRDRSLSCASCHDPAHGFADSAPFSSGIDGTSTTRNTPTLFNLAFGRHFFWDGRARSLEEQVLVPIANEAEMALAIPDALARLGAEYGAEFEHAFGGPANAERLASALAGFVRLLLRGDRPVDRFRAGDLAALDPTERAGLWLFESRAGCWRCHDGANFSDEGFHATGIGARNGELEDGRAAVTGDPADRGRFKTPTLRGLSLTAPYMHDGSLATIEDVIEFYRRPVPEGLEGLDPRLLPLELSDGDAERLAAFLRTL
;
A
#
# COMPACT_ATOMS: atom_id res chain seq x y z
N MET A 1 7.58 64.44 39.34
CA MET A 1 6.70 65.48 39.95
C MET A 1 6.28 66.46 38.86
N ARG A 2 5.03 66.99 38.90
CA ARG A 2 4.49 68.27 38.35
C ARG A 2 4.99 68.77 36.96
N GLY A 3 4.19 69.21 35.99
CA GLY A 3 2.74 69.41 35.76
C GLY A 3 2.59 69.93 34.30
N GLY A 4 1.52 69.78 33.51
CA GLY A 4 0.12 70.18 33.75
C GLY A 4 -0.04 71.70 33.62
N GLY A 5 -0.85 72.30 32.73
CA GLY A 5 -1.73 71.80 31.66
C GLY A 5 -2.84 72.82 31.33
N ALA A 6 -3.37 72.87 30.09
CA ALA A 6 -4.56 73.63 29.67
C ALA A 6 -4.90 73.30 28.20
N ALA A 7 -6.09 73.53 27.63
CA ALA A 7 -7.48 73.42 28.12
C ALA A 7 -8.38 73.27 26.86
N ARG A 8 -9.58 72.71 26.99
CA ARG A 8 -10.47 72.42 25.83
C ARG A 8 -11.48 73.54 25.60
N HIS A 9 -11.98 73.71 24.37
CA HIS A 9 -13.44 73.75 24.12
C HIS A 9 -13.81 73.42 22.67
N ARG A 10 -15.04 72.92 22.46
CA ARG A 10 -15.59 72.42 21.18
C ARG A 10 -16.60 73.39 20.55
N THR A 11 -16.52 73.54 19.23
CA THR A 11 -17.63 73.67 18.25
C THR A 11 -17.11 73.15 16.90
N GLY A 12 -17.87 72.69 15.91
CA GLY A 12 -19.32 72.50 15.80
C GLY A 12 -19.77 72.56 14.33
N ARG A 13 -20.20 71.42 13.76
CA ARG A 13 -20.93 71.23 12.49
C ARG A 13 -20.24 71.44 11.11
N VAL A 14 -20.27 70.34 10.35
CA VAL A 14 -20.85 70.18 8.99
C VAL A 14 -20.42 71.13 7.86
N ARG A 15 -19.78 70.54 6.84
CA ARG A 15 -20.13 70.79 5.42
C ARG A 15 -19.75 69.59 4.54
N GLY A 16 -20.77 68.86 4.11
CA GLY A 16 -20.70 67.94 2.97
C GLY A 16 -22.09 67.93 2.33
N LEU A 17 -22.20 68.35 1.07
CA LEU A 17 -23.35 68.11 0.21
C LEU A 17 -22.91 67.95 -1.25
N PRO A 18 -23.65 67.18 -2.07
CA PRO A 18 -23.25 66.75 -3.40
C PRO A 18 -23.98 67.54 -4.50
N ARG A 19 -23.82 67.12 -5.78
CA ARG A 19 -24.99 66.90 -6.65
C ARG A 19 -24.69 66.09 -7.92
N SER A 20 -25.56 65.10 -8.15
CA SER A 20 -25.80 64.39 -9.41
C SER A 20 -27.19 64.75 -9.93
N VAL A 21 -27.36 64.90 -11.25
CA VAL A 21 -28.66 65.11 -11.96
C VAL A 21 -28.52 64.70 -13.46
N PRO A 22 -29.58 64.48 -14.29
CA PRO A 22 -30.18 63.14 -14.42
C PRO A 22 -30.62 62.65 -15.85
N VAL A 23 -30.95 61.36 -15.92
CA VAL A 23 -32.11 60.66 -16.55
C VAL A 23 -33.04 61.36 -17.59
N GLY A 24 -33.36 60.62 -18.69
CA GLY A 24 -34.67 60.53 -19.36
C GLY A 24 -34.77 59.23 -20.22
N ARG A 25 -35.65 58.23 -19.97
CA ARG A 25 -37.12 58.08 -20.25
C ARG A 25 -37.48 58.23 -21.75
N ARG A 26 -38.25 57.37 -22.47
CA ARG A 26 -39.17 56.19 -22.21
C ARG A 26 -39.12 55.24 -23.47
N GLY A 27 -39.69 54.02 -23.59
CA GLY A 27 -40.38 53.09 -22.67
C GLY A 27 -41.61 52.33 -23.29
N ARG A 28 -41.72 50.99 -23.10
CA ARG A 28 -42.77 50.00 -23.57
C ARG A 28 -42.55 49.43 -25.01
N SER A 29 -42.95 48.20 -25.41
CA SER A 29 -43.85 47.16 -24.84
C SER A 29 -43.45 45.70 -25.26
N GLN A 30 -43.92 44.68 -24.53
CA GLN A 30 -43.95 43.23 -24.89
C GLN A 30 -45.31 42.85 -25.57
N PRO A 31 -45.58 41.63 -26.14
CA PRO A 31 -45.06 40.27 -25.81
C PRO A 31 -44.73 39.31 -27.01
N ALA A 32 -44.46 38.03 -26.69
CA ALA A 32 -44.05 36.90 -27.58
C ALA A 32 -45.24 36.04 -28.08
N PRO A 33 -45.11 34.78 -28.60
CA PRO A 33 -43.97 34.01 -29.19
C PRO A 33 -44.32 33.36 -30.58
N GLY A 34 -43.40 32.63 -31.24
CA GLY A 34 -43.79 31.82 -32.43
C GLY A 34 -42.71 31.03 -33.21
N HIS A 35 -42.86 29.69 -33.20
CA HIS A 35 -42.53 28.66 -34.20
C HIS A 35 -41.20 28.62 -35.01
N ALA A 36 -40.60 27.41 -35.03
CA ALA A 36 -39.93 26.84 -36.20
C ALA A 36 -40.97 26.04 -37.03
N PRO A 37 -40.78 25.82 -38.35
CA PRO A 37 -39.94 24.68 -38.79
C PRO A 37 -39.24 24.83 -40.16
N GLY A 38 -38.36 23.86 -40.47
CA GLY A 38 -38.29 23.29 -41.83
C GLY A 38 -37.10 23.70 -42.72
N PRO A 39 -36.58 22.79 -43.57
CA PRO A 39 -35.36 23.00 -44.35
C PRO A 39 -35.63 23.21 -45.86
N ASP A 40 -34.64 23.71 -46.60
CA ASP A 40 -34.55 23.39 -48.04
C ASP A 40 -33.11 23.29 -48.57
N ARG A 41 -32.98 22.73 -49.77
CA ARG A 41 -31.79 22.03 -50.30
C ARG A 41 -31.07 22.78 -51.42
N HIS A 42 -29.93 22.18 -51.80
CA HIS A 42 -29.25 22.26 -53.10
C HIS A 42 -28.59 23.60 -53.50
N ARG A 43 -27.25 23.55 -53.61
CA ARG A 43 -26.62 23.58 -54.95
C ARG A 43 -25.26 22.88 -54.98
N THR A 44 -25.05 22.14 -56.06
CA THR A 44 -23.85 21.37 -56.39
C THR A 44 -22.84 22.23 -57.16
N ARG A 45 -21.54 21.93 -57.01
CA ARG A 45 -20.63 21.77 -58.15
C ARG A 45 -19.29 21.13 -57.77
N ASP A 46 -18.90 20.13 -58.55
CA ASP A 46 -17.56 19.53 -58.55
C ASP A 46 -16.46 20.53 -58.92
N LEU A 47 -15.23 20.21 -58.52
CA LEU A 47 -14.11 20.14 -59.47
C LEU A 47 -13.15 19.02 -59.06
N ARG A 48 -12.80 18.14 -60.02
CA ARG A 48 -11.92 16.98 -59.82
C ARG A 48 -10.81 16.98 -60.86
N ALA A 49 -9.59 16.75 -60.39
CA ALA A 49 -8.42 16.23 -61.12
C ALA A 49 -7.80 17.04 -62.28
N LEU A 50 -6.46 17.06 -62.28
CA LEU A 50 -5.67 16.76 -63.48
C LEU A 50 -4.33 16.10 -63.08
N ARG A 51 -4.02 14.97 -63.72
CA ARG A 51 -2.74 14.23 -63.67
C ARG A 51 -2.11 14.34 -65.05
N THR A 52 -0.78 14.47 -65.17
CA THR A 52 0.14 13.88 -66.20
C THR A 52 1.51 14.59 -66.15
N ARG A 53 2.68 14.02 -66.51
CA ARG A 53 3.22 12.63 -66.60
C ARG A 53 4.72 12.73 -67.01
N VAL A 54 5.50 11.64 -66.80
CA VAL A 54 6.76 11.27 -67.51
C VAL A 54 8.08 12.02 -67.18
N GLY A 55 9.16 11.23 -67.01
CA GLY A 55 10.58 11.64 -66.95
C GLY A 55 11.44 10.60 -66.19
N ALA A 56 12.55 10.10 -66.75
CA ALA A 56 13.22 8.88 -66.24
C ALA A 56 14.77 8.89 -66.25
N ASN A 57 15.34 7.91 -65.53
CA ASN A 57 16.71 7.34 -65.63
C ASN A 57 17.92 8.02 -64.89
N PRO A 58 19.03 7.28 -64.62
CA PRO A 58 19.75 7.40 -63.33
C PRO A 58 21.30 7.39 -63.41
N ARG A 59 21.98 7.46 -62.26
CA ARG A 59 23.39 6.99 -62.04
C ARG A 59 23.48 6.38 -60.63
N ARG A 60 23.85 5.12 -60.41
CA ARG A 60 25.12 4.37 -60.60
C ARG A 60 26.26 4.75 -59.64
N SER A 61 26.49 3.89 -58.64
CA SER A 61 27.83 3.38 -58.28
C SER A 61 27.74 1.94 -57.75
N THR A 62 28.22 1.01 -58.59
CA THR A 62 29.00 -0.21 -58.29
C THR A 62 29.29 -0.54 -56.81
N ARG A 63 28.82 -1.68 -56.29
CA ARG A 63 29.32 -3.08 -56.48
C ARG A 63 30.58 -3.43 -55.68
N LEU A 64 30.44 -4.37 -54.74
CA LEU A 64 31.18 -5.65 -54.75
C LEU A 64 30.42 -6.69 -53.91
N ARG A 65 30.14 -7.87 -54.49
CA ARG A 65 29.71 -9.09 -53.77
C ARG A 65 30.77 -10.16 -54.02
N GLY A 66 31.34 -10.74 -52.97
CA GLY A 66 32.00 -12.05 -53.03
C GLY A 66 30.98 -13.17 -52.88
N ARG A 67 31.19 -14.30 -53.55
CA ARG A 67 30.28 -15.47 -53.53
C ARG A 67 30.58 -16.42 -52.37
N CYS A 68 29.57 -17.20 -52.00
CA CYS A 68 29.70 -18.45 -51.25
C CYS A 68 30.58 -19.47 -51.99
N GLY A 69 31.19 -20.38 -51.23
CA GLY A 69 31.72 -21.66 -51.71
C GLY A 69 31.72 -22.66 -50.55
N ASP A 70 31.00 -23.76 -50.71
CA ASP A 70 31.00 -24.87 -49.75
C ASP A 70 32.32 -25.64 -49.79
N ARG A 71 32.78 -26.13 -48.62
CA ARG A 71 33.19 -27.53 -48.41
C ARG A 71 33.52 -27.82 -46.94
N ASP A 72 33.06 -28.99 -46.50
CA ASP A 72 33.22 -29.60 -45.18
C ASP A 72 34.53 -30.47 -45.13
N PRO A 73 34.85 -31.28 -44.10
CA PRO A 73 35.79 -30.94 -43.03
C PRO A 73 37.03 -31.86 -42.97
N ARG A 74 37.73 -31.82 -41.82
CA ARG A 74 38.81 -32.71 -41.32
C ARG A 74 40.24 -32.34 -41.77
N THR A 75 41.05 -31.87 -40.82
CA THR A 75 42.11 -32.69 -40.17
C THR A 75 42.80 -31.89 -39.05
N ALA A 76 42.97 -32.48 -37.87
CA ALA A 76 43.97 -32.04 -36.89
C ALA A 76 45.33 -32.70 -37.24
N PRO A 77 46.46 -32.16 -36.75
CA PRO A 77 47.13 -32.90 -35.67
C PRO A 77 47.88 -32.06 -34.60
N ARG A 78 47.83 -32.61 -33.37
CA ARG A 78 48.90 -32.76 -32.36
C ARG A 78 49.76 -31.57 -31.87
N ARG A 79 49.59 -31.29 -30.57
CA ARG A 79 50.60 -31.12 -29.47
C ARG A 79 52.00 -30.56 -29.78
N ALA A 80 52.38 -29.54 -29.01
CA ALA A 80 53.71 -29.37 -28.43
C ALA A 80 53.59 -28.80 -27.00
N GLU A 81 54.55 -29.10 -26.11
CA GLU A 81 54.51 -28.82 -24.68
C GLU A 81 55.47 -27.69 -24.24
N CYS A 82 55.28 -27.20 -23.01
CA CYS A 82 56.27 -26.63 -22.08
C CYS A 82 57.18 -25.45 -22.52
N GLY A 83 57.21 -24.40 -21.69
CA GLY A 83 58.22 -23.34 -21.76
C GLY A 83 57.98 -22.19 -20.79
N ALA A 84 58.35 -22.36 -19.51
CA ALA A 84 58.34 -21.27 -18.53
C ALA A 84 59.76 -20.71 -18.33
N LEU A 85 59.95 -19.39 -18.43
CA LEU A 85 61.04 -18.67 -17.77
C LEU A 85 60.82 -17.14 -17.72
N ARG A 86 61.45 -16.51 -16.74
CA ARG A 86 61.49 -15.05 -16.48
C ARG A 86 62.61 -14.40 -17.37
N LEU A 87 62.92 -13.10 -17.45
CA LEU A 87 62.88 -11.99 -16.46
C LEU A 87 63.30 -10.64 -17.13
N GLY A 88 62.68 -9.50 -16.79
CA GLY A 88 63.24 -8.11 -16.89
C GLY A 88 63.27 -7.41 -18.29
N THR A 89 63.43 -6.07 -18.42
CA THR A 89 63.35 -4.93 -17.46
C THR A 89 63.32 -3.55 -18.20
N ARG A 90 62.99 -2.45 -17.48
CA ARG A 90 62.97 -1.00 -17.86
C ARG A 90 61.73 -0.52 -18.65
N ALA A 91 60.93 0.51 -18.29
CA ALA A 91 60.84 1.55 -17.24
C ALA A 91 61.26 3.01 -17.60
N SER A 92 60.26 3.91 -17.65
CA SER A 92 60.32 5.37 -17.37
C SER A 92 58.95 5.78 -16.74
N ARG A 93 58.88 6.21 -15.46
CA ARG A 93 58.92 7.61 -14.95
C ARG A 93 57.83 8.52 -15.53
N ARG A 94 57.07 9.37 -14.79
CA ARG A 94 56.71 9.64 -13.36
C ARG A 94 55.81 10.93 -13.39
N PRO A 95 55.26 11.53 -12.30
CA PRO A 95 55.14 11.11 -10.89
C PRO A 95 53.70 11.24 -10.31
N ALA A 96 53.55 10.91 -9.02
CA ALA A 96 52.36 11.22 -8.20
C ALA A 96 52.76 12.02 -6.95
N SER A 97 51.88 12.88 -6.43
CA SER A 97 52.09 13.71 -5.24
C SER A 97 51.45 13.11 -3.97
N ARG A 98 52.09 13.31 -2.81
CA ARG A 98 51.64 12.83 -1.48
C ARG A 98 51.57 13.99 -0.48
N LEU A 99 50.47 14.11 0.27
CA LEU A 99 50.39 14.79 1.58
C LEU A 99 49.43 13.96 2.47
N ARG A 100 49.94 13.12 3.38
CA ARG A 100 50.26 13.38 4.80
C ARG A 100 49.05 13.72 5.69
N ALA A 101 48.71 12.77 6.57
CA ALA A 101 47.75 12.91 7.66
C ALA A 101 48.32 13.65 8.89
N PRO A 102 47.49 14.30 9.72
CA PRO A 102 47.93 14.93 10.97
C PRO A 102 47.99 13.95 12.16
N ARG A 103 49.02 14.10 13.00
CA ARG A 103 49.15 13.40 14.29
C ARG A 103 48.53 14.22 15.43
N ARG A 104 48.04 13.51 16.45
CA ARG A 104 47.60 14.08 17.75
C ARG A 104 48.69 14.95 18.39
N ARG A 105 48.29 16.05 19.04
CA ARG A 105 49.07 16.72 20.09
C ARG A 105 48.32 16.63 21.42
N ARG A 106 49.06 16.28 22.49
CA ARG A 106 48.59 16.39 23.88
C ARG A 106 48.62 17.86 24.33
N ARG A 107 47.74 18.20 25.28
CA ARG A 107 47.99 19.22 26.30
C ARG A 107 47.39 18.74 27.63
N ASP A 108 48.26 18.33 28.53
CA ASP A 108 48.05 18.37 29.98
C ASP A 108 48.16 19.87 30.42
N HIS A 109 47.70 20.39 31.55
CA HIS A 109 46.91 19.93 32.70
C HIS A 109 46.07 21.13 33.20
N ARG A 110 44.94 20.89 33.88
CA ARG A 110 44.77 21.28 35.30
C ARG A 110 43.48 20.71 35.91
N LEU A 111 43.64 20.15 37.11
CA LEU A 111 42.58 19.64 37.98
C LEU A 111 42.04 20.78 38.85
N VAL A 112 40.73 20.83 39.05
CA VAL A 112 40.11 21.24 40.32
C VAL A 112 38.90 20.33 40.53
N HIS A 113 38.80 19.71 41.70
CA HIS A 113 37.65 18.91 42.16
C HIS A 113 37.09 19.56 43.45
N PRO A 114 35.97 19.07 44.02
CA PRO A 114 34.83 19.89 44.39
C PRO A 114 34.86 20.38 45.86
N ASP A 115 33.86 21.18 46.25
CA ASP A 115 33.30 21.07 47.61
C ASP A 115 31.80 21.51 47.66
N PRO A 116 30.95 20.98 48.56
CA PRO A 116 29.52 21.28 48.67
C PRO A 116 29.17 22.19 49.87
N GLY A 117 28.02 22.89 49.84
CA GLY A 117 27.63 23.80 50.94
C GLY A 117 26.14 24.18 51.03
N ARG A 118 25.45 23.54 51.97
CA ARG A 118 24.05 23.69 52.47
C ARG A 118 23.42 25.11 52.59
N ALA A 119 22.08 25.04 52.79
CA ALA A 119 21.18 25.96 53.53
C ALA A 119 20.54 27.13 52.75
N ALA A 120 19.31 27.59 53.03
CA ALA A 120 18.14 27.03 53.76
C ALA A 120 16.88 27.90 53.48
N ARG A 121 15.68 27.38 53.83
CA ARG A 121 14.41 28.04 54.27
C ARG A 121 14.22 29.56 54.00
N ASP A 122 13.04 30.11 53.65
CA ASP A 122 11.66 29.75 54.02
C ASP A 122 10.60 30.63 53.28
N ARG A 123 9.31 30.38 53.56
CA ARG A 123 8.17 31.35 53.63
C ARG A 123 7.42 31.88 52.37
N THR A 124 6.17 31.41 52.31
CA THR A 124 4.90 32.17 52.17
C THR A 124 4.58 32.97 50.90
N GLY A 125 3.41 32.68 50.32
CA GLY A 125 2.82 33.47 49.23
C GLY A 125 1.39 33.06 48.83
N ALA A 126 0.47 32.96 49.80
CA ALA A 126 -0.95 32.70 49.48
C ALA A 126 -1.69 34.02 49.18
N ARG A 127 -2.40 34.07 48.03
CA ARG A 127 -3.59 34.90 47.72
C ARG A 127 -4.08 34.51 46.32
N ASP A 128 -5.29 33.95 46.15
CA ASP A 128 -6.62 34.56 46.32
C ASP A 128 -7.22 34.98 44.96
N ARG A 129 -8.15 34.16 44.44
CA ARG A 129 -9.12 34.51 43.39
C ARG A 129 -10.42 33.73 43.63
N GLY A 130 -11.50 34.47 43.89
CA GLY A 130 -12.83 33.91 44.11
C GLY A 130 -13.52 33.36 42.84
N PRO A 131 -14.64 32.65 42.99
CA PRO A 131 -15.36 31.98 41.91
C PRO A 131 -16.49 32.84 41.31
N LEU A 132 -16.99 32.41 40.14
CA LEU A 132 -18.37 32.47 39.58
C LEU A 132 -18.34 32.68 38.04
N PRO A 133 -19.41 32.34 37.29
CA PRO A 133 -20.66 31.68 37.69
C PRO A 133 -20.90 30.31 37.01
N ARG A 134 -21.98 29.65 37.41
CA ARG A 134 -22.55 28.48 36.73
C ARG A 134 -23.61 28.93 35.73
N ASP A 135 -23.61 28.37 34.53
CA ASP A 135 -24.81 28.34 33.69
C ASP A 135 -25.23 26.91 33.35
N ARG A 136 -26.51 26.63 33.56
CA ARG A 136 -27.18 25.39 33.19
C ARG A 136 -27.85 25.60 31.83
N VAL A 137 -27.50 24.79 30.84
CA VAL A 137 -28.38 24.58 29.67
C VAL A 137 -28.75 23.11 29.59
N LEU A 138 -30.07 22.85 29.60
CA LEU A 138 -30.66 21.52 29.57
C LEU A 138 -30.53 20.91 28.17
N ARG A 139 -30.06 19.66 28.09
CA ARG A 139 -30.15 18.86 26.84
C ARG A 139 -31.55 18.25 26.70
N PRO A 140 -32.19 18.31 25.52
CA PRO A 140 -33.37 17.50 25.24
C PRO A 140 -32.99 16.03 25.06
N ARG A 141 -33.80 15.12 25.62
CA ARG A 141 -33.68 13.67 25.39
C ARG A 141 -34.37 13.28 24.09
N VAL A 142 -33.63 12.75 23.13
CA VAL A 142 -34.21 12.03 21.98
C VAL A 142 -34.24 10.54 22.30
N GLN A 143 -35.42 9.92 22.18
CA GLN A 143 -35.61 8.49 22.40
C GLN A 143 -35.31 7.70 21.11
N ALA A 144 -34.33 6.80 21.14
CA ALA A 144 -34.16 5.81 20.09
C ALA A 144 -35.04 4.57 20.36
N ARG A 145 -36.06 4.34 19.52
CA ARG A 145 -36.85 3.10 19.52
C ARG A 145 -36.05 1.97 18.88
N ALA A 146 -35.62 0.99 19.66
CA ALA A 146 -35.08 -0.26 19.14
C ALA A 146 -36.21 -1.23 18.76
N LEU A 147 -36.29 -1.61 17.48
CA LEU A 147 -37.20 -2.67 17.00
C LEU A 147 -36.61 -4.05 17.33
N ARG A 148 -37.28 -4.79 18.23
CA ARG A 148 -36.95 -6.20 18.52
C ARG A 148 -37.73 -7.13 17.59
N ARG A 149 -37.04 -8.02 16.87
CA ARG A 149 -37.65 -9.28 16.38
C ARG A 149 -37.46 -10.39 17.43
N ARG A 150 -38.46 -11.25 17.56
CA ARG A 150 -38.56 -12.28 18.62
C ARG A 150 -37.87 -13.59 18.20
N GLY A 151 -37.18 -14.22 19.14
CA GLY A 151 -36.97 -15.68 19.19
C GLY A 151 -37.73 -16.28 20.40
N PRO A 152 -38.13 -17.56 20.37
CA PRO A 152 -38.89 -18.19 21.46
C PRO A 152 -38.02 -18.59 22.68
N ARG A 153 -38.70 -18.94 23.79
CA ARG A 153 -38.19 -19.05 25.17
C ARG A 153 -37.91 -20.49 25.64
N GLY A 154 -37.35 -20.56 26.86
CA GLY A 154 -37.10 -21.73 27.71
C GLY A 154 -35.82 -21.45 28.50
N ASP A 155 -35.83 -20.67 29.59
CA ASP A 155 -36.36 -20.98 30.93
C ASP A 155 -35.63 -22.24 31.50
N ASP A 156 -34.98 -22.28 32.67
CA ASP A 156 -35.14 -21.39 33.85
C ASP A 156 -33.95 -21.46 34.86
N LEU A 157 -33.88 -20.47 35.77
CA LEU A 157 -33.28 -20.45 37.14
C LEU A 157 -31.78 -20.80 37.42
N GLY A 158 -31.11 -19.92 38.19
CA GLY A 158 -30.26 -20.33 39.32
C GLY A 158 -28.76 -19.94 39.33
N ALA A 159 -28.41 -18.86 40.05
CA ALA A 159 -27.07 -18.56 40.58
C ALA A 159 -27.15 -18.42 42.12
N PRO A 160 -26.06 -18.34 42.93
CA PRO A 160 -24.61 -18.41 42.65
C PRO A 160 -23.97 -19.70 43.24
N GLY A 161 -22.67 -20.02 43.16
CA GLY A 161 -21.48 -19.27 42.74
C GLY A 161 -20.51 -19.07 43.92
N ASP A 162 -19.62 -20.04 44.20
CA ASP A 162 -18.46 -19.80 45.07
C ASP A 162 -17.26 -20.77 44.82
N ARG A 163 -16.05 -20.19 44.80
CA ARG A 163 -14.70 -20.75 45.04
C ARG A 163 -14.32 -22.16 44.52
N VAL A 164 -13.49 -22.18 43.48
CA VAL A 164 -12.51 -23.27 43.25
C VAL A 164 -11.16 -22.87 43.87
N ARG A 165 -10.62 -23.71 44.77
CA ARG A 165 -9.19 -23.69 45.14
C ARG A 165 -8.53 -25.05 44.85
N SER A 166 -7.44 -24.96 44.11
CA SER A 166 -6.47 -25.99 43.74
C SER A 166 -5.94 -26.87 44.89
N ARG A 167 -5.78 -28.18 44.64
CA ARG A 167 -4.56 -29.01 44.82
C ARG A 167 -4.83 -30.41 44.26
N ALA A 168 -4.08 -30.92 43.28
CA ALA A 168 -2.68 -31.40 43.32
C ALA A 168 -2.52 -32.79 43.98
N LEU A 169 -2.39 -33.79 43.10
CA LEU A 169 -1.67 -35.07 43.20
C LEU A 169 -1.06 -35.48 44.55
N ARG A 170 -1.36 -36.72 44.98
CA ARG A 170 -0.40 -37.60 45.68
C ARG A 170 -0.74 -39.09 45.48
N THR A 171 0.27 -39.93 45.66
CA THR A 171 0.38 -41.30 45.12
C THR A 171 0.37 -42.40 46.19
N GLY A 172 -0.57 -43.36 46.09
CA GLY A 172 -0.51 -44.72 46.67
C GLY A 172 -0.38 -44.85 48.20
N PRO A 173 -0.22 -46.09 48.73
CA PRO A 173 -0.32 -47.41 48.08
C PRO A 173 -1.40 -48.34 48.70
N LEU A 174 -1.35 -49.63 48.29
CA LEU A 174 -2.33 -50.70 48.56
C LEU A 174 -2.26 -51.35 49.95
N HIS A 175 -3.39 -51.87 50.43
CA HIS A 175 -3.68 -53.11 51.19
C HIS A 175 -4.91 -52.86 52.09
N GLY A 176 -5.89 -53.75 52.27
CA GLY A 176 -6.15 -55.06 51.66
C GLY A 176 -6.97 -55.91 52.65
N GLU A 177 -8.21 -56.31 52.29
CA GLU A 177 -9.07 -57.17 53.12
C GLU A 177 -9.86 -58.16 52.23
N ARG A 178 -10.07 -59.39 52.72
CA ARG A 178 -10.76 -60.48 51.99
C ARG A 178 -12.16 -60.69 52.58
N GLY A 179 -13.19 -60.90 51.75
CA GLY A 179 -14.56 -61.01 52.26
C GLY A 179 -15.58 -61.64 51.30
N LEU A 180 -15.40 -62.95 51.03
CA LEU A 180 -16.42 -63.98 50.72
C LEU A 180 -17.73 -63.58 49.95
N GLY A 181 -17.95 -64.23 48.80
CA GLY A 181 -19.05 -63.91 47.88
C GLY A 181 -20.41 -64.58 48.16
N ARG A 182 -21.40 -64.21 47.33
CA ARG A 182 -22.68 -64.93 47.12
C ARG A 182 -22.88 -65.19 45.61
N PRO A 183 -23.58 -66.27 45.22
CA PRO A 183 -23.41 -66.88 43.89
C PRO A 183 -24.10 -66.13 42.73
N VAL A 184 -23.47 -66.23 41.56
CA VAL A 184 -23.91 -65.67 40.27
C VAL A 184 -25.04 -66.51 39.66
N ARG A 185 -26.09 -65.86 39.12
CA ARG A 185 -27.07 -66.51 38.23
C ARG A 185 -26.53 -66.55 36.78
N PRO A 186 -26.69 -67.66 36.04
CA PRO A 186 -26.17 -67.75 34.68
C PRO A 186 -26.94 -66.86 33.69
N LEU A 187 -26.20 -66.04 32.95
CA LEU A 187 -26.72 -65.25 31.83
C LEU A 187 -26.95 -66.16 30.62
N LYS A 188 -28.15 -66.08 30.01
CA LYS A 188 -28.43 -66.75 28.73
C LYS A 188 -27.58 -66.11 27.61
N PRO A 189 -26.96 -66.88 26.71
CA PRO A 189 -26.20 -66.33 25.60
C PRO A 189 -27.12 -65.57 24.65
N ARG A 190 -26.82 -64.28 24.40
CA ARG A 190 -27.43 -63.52 23.30
C ARG A 190 -26.86 -64.05 21.98
N SER A 191 -27.74 -64.38 21.05
CA SER A 191 -27.37 -64.71 19.68
C SER A 191 -26.65 -63.54 19.01
N LEU A 192 -25.52 -63.82 18.35
CA LEU A 192 -24.81 -62.84 17.55
C LEU A 192 -25.67 -62.44 16.34
N PRO A 193 -25.76 -61.15 15.98
CA PRO A 193 -26.49 -60.73 14.79
C PRO A 193 -25.86 -61.33 13.53
N GLY A 194 -26.70 -61.91 12.66
CA GLY A 194 -26.26 -62.59 11.44
C GLY A 194 -25.47 -61.68 10.50
N ARG A 195 -24.54 -62.27 9.73
CA ARG A 195 -23.74 -61.56 8.71
C ARG A 195 -24.69 -60.79 7.77
N PRO A 196 -24.45 -59.49 7.49
CA PRO A 196 -25.31 -58.72 6.59
C PRO A 196 -25.29 -59.32 5.18
N SER A 197 -26.46 -59.36 4.53
CA SER A 197 -26.65 -59.88 3.17
C SER A 197 -25.75 -59.16 2.15
N ARG A 198 -25.48 -59.81 1.02
CA ARG A 198 -24.65 -59.24 -0.06
C ARG A 198 -25.14 -57.85 -0.48
N ASP A 199 -26.45 -57.66 -0.55
CA ASP A 199 -27.08 -56.40 -0.99
C ASP A 199 -26.78 -55.24 -0.03
N ARG A 200 -26.82 -55.49 1.29
CA ARG A 200 -26.44 -54.47 2.30
C ARG A 200 -24.98 -54.07 2.21
N ARG A 201 -24.09 -54.99 1.80
CA ARG A 201 -22.67 -54.68 1.55
C ARG A 201 -22.48 -53.87 0.26
N ALA A 202 -23.23 -54.21 -0.80
CA ALA A 202 -23.20 -53.48 -2.06
C ALA A 202 -23.71 -52.03 -1.90
N VAL A 203 -24.84 -51.84 -1.19
CA VAL A 203 -25.38 -50.51 -0.87
C VAL A 203 -24.39 -49.70 -0.03
N LEU A 204 -23.79 -50.28 1.02
CA LEU A 204 -22.79 -49.59 1.83
C LEU A 204 -21.54 -49.21 1.03
N ALA A 205 -21.05 -50.09 0.15
CA ALA A 205 -19.92 -49.79 -0.73
C ALA A 205 -20.25 -48.67 -1.72
N ALA A 206 -21.45 -48.66 -2.31
CA ALA A 206 -21.90 -47.59 -3.21
C ALA A 206 -22.03 -46.25 -2.48
N LEU A 207 -22.57 -46.24 -1.25
CA LEU A 207 -22.66 -45.02 -0.42
C LEU A 207 -21.28 -44.49 -0.02
N LEU A 208 -20.33 -45.37 0.33
CA LEU A 208 -18.95 -44.99 0.63
C LEU A 208 -18.22 -44.46 -0.61
N ALA A 209 -18.45 -45.06 -1.79
CA ALA A 209 -17.90 -44.57 -3.06
C ALA A 209 -18.46 -43.18 -3.43
N LEU A 210 -19.78 -42.98 -3.27
CA LEU A 210 -20.42 -41.67 -3.49
C LEU A 210 -19.93 -40.61 -2.49
N ALA A 211 -19.76 -40.97 -1.21
CA ALA A 211 -19.17 -40.07 -0.22
C ALA A 211 -17.71 -39.73 -0.55
N GLY A 212 -16.91 -40.70 -0.99
CA GLY A 212 -15.55 -40.46 -1.47
C GLY A 212 -15.51 -39.54 -2.70
N LEU A 213 -16.42 -39.72 -3.65
CA LEU A 213 -16.55 -38.85 -4.82
C LEU A 213 -16.96 -37.42 -4.43
N ALA A 214 -17.87 -37.26 -3.46
CA ALA A 214 -18.29 -35.95 -2.97
C ALA A 214 -17.18 -35.22 -2.19
N ILE A 215 -16.36 -35.95 -1.43
CA ILE A 215 -15.17 -35.41 -0.75
C ILE A 215 -14.11 -34.99 -1.79
N ALA A 216 -13.84 -35.84 -2.79
CA ALA A 216 -12.90 -35.53 -3.86
C ALA A 216 -13.35 -34.31 -4.71
N ALA A 217 -14.64 -34.23 -5.05
CA ALA A 217 -15.20 -33.08 -5.75
C ALA A 217 -15.02 -31.77 -4.95
N ARG A 218 -15.23 -31.82 -3.62
CA ARG A 218 -15.01 -30.64 -2.76
C ARG A 218 -13.55 -30.27 -2.55
N ALA A 219 -12.63 -31.25 -2.56
CA ALA A 219 -11.19 -30.97 -2.53
C ALA A 219 -10.70 -30.35 -3.85
N GLN A 220 -11.34 -30.68 -4.97
CA GLN A 220 -11.02 -30.09 -6.28
C GLN A 220 -11.52 -28.65 -6.43
N GLU A 221 -12.56 -28.27 -5.67
CA GLU A 221 -13.22 -26.96 -5.72
C GLU A 221 -12.59 -25.91 -4.78
N SER A 222 -11.63 -26.32 -3.93
CA SER A 222 -11.05 -25.49 -2.86
C SER A 222 -9.70 -24.85 -3.14
N ALA A 223 -9.11 -25.02 -4.34
CA ALA A 223 -7.93 -24.23 -4.72
C ALA A 223 -8.36 -22.77 -4.96
N PRO A 224 -7.78 -21.76 -4.27
CA PRO A 224 -8.13 -20.37 -4.52
C PRO A 224 -7.79 -20.02 -5.97
N ARG A 225 -8.77 -19.48 -6.70
CA ARG A 225 -8.53 -19.03 -8.08
C ARG A 225 -7.61 -17.81 -8.03
N LEU A 226 -6.48 -17.88 -8.71
CA LEU A 226 -5.59 -16.74 -8.89
C LEU A 226 -6.35 -15.59 -9.56
N PRO A 227 -6.16 -14.33 -9.14
CA PRO A 227 -6.79 -13.18 -9.77
C PRO A 227 -6.45 -13.08 -11.26
N GLU A 228 -7.46 -12.75 -12.07
CA GLU A 228 -7.30 -12.65 -13.52
C GLU A 228 -6.50 -11.40 -13.92
N ASP A 229 -5.70 -11.54 -14.97
CA ASP A 229 -4.96 -10.44 -15.59
C ASP A 229 -5.89 -9.54 -16.42
N THR A 230 -6.61 -8.65 -15.71
CA THR A 230 -7.59 -7.71 -16.29
C THR A 230 -6.96 -6.49 -16.99
N LEU A 231 -5.63 -6.38 -17.03
CA LEU A 231 -4.95 -5.23 -17.61
C LEU A 231 -5.06 -5.19 -19.15
N PRO A 232 -5.08 -3.99 -19.78
CA PRO A 232 -5.04 -3.85 -21.23
C PRO A 232 -3.82 -4.53 -21.87
N ARG A 233 -3.97 -5.03 -23.09
CA ARG A 233 -2.90 -5.65 -23.90
C ARG A 233 -2.79 -4.93 -25.26
N PRO A 234 -1.66 -4.28 -25.59
CA PRO A 234 -0.47 -4.07 -24.76
C PRO A 234 -0.74 -3.15 -23.55
N LEU A 235 0.17 -3.14 -22.56
CA LEU A 235 0.12 -2.17 -21.47
C LEU A 235 0.37 -0.75 -22.00
N PRO A 236 -0.33 0.28 -21.48
CA PRO A 236 0.01 1.67 -21.69
C PRO A 236 1.46 1.95 -21.32
N ARG A 237 2.18 2.64 -22.21
CA ARG A 237 3.56 3.12 -21.99
C ARG A 237 3.66 4.65 -21.95
N THR A 238 2.54 5.33 -22.16
CA THR A 238 2.39 6.78 -21.98
C THR A 238 2.26 7.10 -20.50
N ILE A 239 2.98 8.13 -20.02
CA ILE A 239 2.80 8.64 -18.66
C ILE A 239 1.41 9.31 -18.58
N PRO A 240 0.52 8.88 -17.67
CA PRO A 240 -0.79 9.52 -17.50
C PRO A 240 -0.68 10.97 -17.00
N LEU A 241 -1.68 11.79 -17.33
CA LEU A 241 -1.77 13.18 -16.88
C LEU A 241 -1.63 13.29 -15.35
N GLY A 242 -0.89 14.30 -14.89
CA GLY A 242 -0.66 14.55 -13.46
C GLY A 242 0.46 13.70 -12.83
N LEU A 243 1.11 12.82 -13.60
CA LEU A 243 2.37 12.18 -13.22
C LEU A 243 3.56 12.82 -13.97
N PRO A 244 4.80 12.81 -13.43
CA PRO A 244 5.96 13.43 -14.08
C PRO A 244 6.48 12.66 -15.30
N ASP A 245 6.67 13.35 -16.43
CA ASP A 245 7.23 12.78 -17.66
C ASP A 245 8.64 12.19 -17.51
N SER A 246 9.40 12.61 -16.48
CA SER A 246 10.72 12.06 -16.11
C SER A 246 10.69 10.59 -15.67
N LEU A 247 9.52 9.93 -15.73
CA LEU A 247 9.40 8.49 -15.63
C LEU A 247 9.65 7.77 -16.97
N ALA A 248 9.45 8.43 -18.13
CA ALA A 248 9.54 7.79 -19.45
C ALA A 248 10.88 7.06 -19.69
N ASP A 249 11.99 7.70 -19.31
CA ASP A 249 13.36 7.15 -19.44
C ASP A 249 13.65 5.96 -18.51
N ARG A 250 12.75 5.69 -17.55
CA ARG A 250 12.88 4.62 -16.53
C ARG A 250 11.90 3.47 -16.75
N LEU A 251 11.15 3.47 -17.86
CA LEU A 251 10.25 2.38 -18.24
C LEU A 251 11.03 1.20 -18.83
N PRO A 252 10.68 -0.06 -18.52
CA PRO A 252 11.31 -1.25 -19.10
C PRO A 252 11.06 -1.36 -20.61
N THR A 253 11.82 -2.19 -21.32
CA THR A 253 11.47 -2.56 -22.71
C THR A 253 10.14 -3.33 -22.75
N PRO A 254 9.45 -3.41 -23.90
CA PRO A 254 8.21 -4.18 -24.02
C PRO A 254 8.36 -5.66 -23.65
N GLU A 255 9.51 -6.25 -23.95
CA GLU A 255 9.83 -7.66 -23.75
C GLU A 255 10.03 -7.97 -22.26
N VAL A 256 10.81 -7.14 -21.57
CA VAL A 256 11.01 -7.20 -20.11
C VAL A 256 9.68 -7.00 -19.37
N ALA A 257 8.86 -6.05 -19.81
CA ALA A 257 7.52 -5.81 -19.24
C ALA A 257 6.56 -6.99 -19.46
N ALA A 258 6.58 -7.62 -20.63
CA ALA A 258 5.73 -8.76 -20.95
C ALA A 258 6.11 -10.00 -20.13
N LEU A 259 7.42 -10.29 -19.99
CA LEU A 259 7.93 -11.34 -19.11
C LEU A 259 7.56 -11.07 -17.65
N GLY A 260 7.80 -9.85 -17.17
CA GLY A 260 7.43 -9.43 -15.81
C GLY A 260 5.95 -9.60 -15.50
N ARG A 261 5.07 -9.17 -16.42
CA ARG A 261 3.61 -9.36 -16.32
C ARG A 261 3.25 -10.83 -16.25
N ARG A 262 3.81 -11.67 -17.11
CA ARG A 262 3.51 -13.11 -17.11
C ARG A 262 3.93 -13.76 -15.78
N LEU A 263 5.13 -13.45 -15.27
CA LEU A 263 5.61 -13.95 -13.99
C LEU A 263 4.79 -13.45 -12.79
N PHE A 264 4.20 -12.26 -12.87
CA PHE A 264 3.40 -11.69 -11.79
C PHE A 264 2.09 -12.47 -11.52
N PHE A 265 1.48 -13.02 -12.58
CA PHE A 265 0.24 -13.82 -12.51
C PHE A 265 0.47 -15.34 -12.53
N ASP A 266 1.70 -15.81 -12.79
CA ASP A 266 2.04 -17.24 -12.79
C ASP A 266 2.48 -17.70 -11.40
N PRO A 267 1.90 -18.79 -10.83
CA PRO A 267 2.29 -19.28 -9.52
C PRO A 267 3.62 -20.07 -9.49
N ILE A 268 4.35 -20.18 -10.60
CA ILE A 268 5.67 -20.86 -10.68
C ILE A 268 6.66 -20.43 -9.58
N LEU A 269 6.51 -19.19 -9.08
CA LEU A 269 7.33 -18.57 -8.03
C LEU A 269 6.93 -18.95 -6.59
N SER A 270 5.86 -19.72 -6.33
CA SER A 270 5.59 -20.29 -5.00
C SER A 270 6.07 -21.74 -4.87
N ARG A 271 6.37 -22.17 -3.65
CA ARG A 271 6.92 -23.51 -3.32
C ARG A 271 6.11 -24.65 -3.96
N ASP A 272 4.78 -24.53 -3.92
CA ASP A 272 3.78 -25.54 -4.33
C ASP A 272 3.01 -25.19 -5.63
N ARG A 273 3.23 -24.00 -6.19
CA ARG A 273 2.46 -23.40 -7.29
C ARG A 273 0.98 -23.08 -6.98
N SER A 274 0.65 -22.71 -5.74
CA SER A 274 -0.67 -22.19 -5.36
C SER A 274 -0.79 -20.66 -5.33
N LEU A 275 0.34 -19.91 -5.26
CA LEU A 275 0.34 -18.45 -5.11
C LEU A 275 1.17 -17.75 -6.19
N SER A 276 0.71 -16.59 -6.63
CA SER A 276 1.41 -15.65 -7.52
C SER A 276 1.51 -14.28 -6.83
N CYS A 277 2.23 -13.32 -7.43
CA CYS A 277 2.23 -11.95 -6.91
C CYS A 277 0.82 -11.34 -6.91
N ALA A 278 0.01 -11.67 -7.92
CA ALA A 278 -1.37 -11.23 -8.04
C ALA A 278 -2.28 -11.76 -6.91
N SER A 279 -1.93 -12.87 -6.24
CA SER A 279 -2.73 -13.43 -5.14
C SER A 279 -2.91 -12.47 -3.96
N CYS A 280 -1.92 -11.61 -3.70
CA CYS A 280 -1.96 -10.57 -2.66
C CYS A 280 -2.11 -9.16 -3.26
N HIS A 281 -1.78 -8.98 -4.54
CA HIS A 281 -1.83 -7.72 -5.26
C HIS A 281 -2.82 -7.80 -6.43
N ASP A 282 -4.11 -7.92 -6.12
CA ASP A 282 -5.18 -8.13 -7.09
C ASP A 282 -5.47 -6.85 -7.90
N PRO A 283 -5.42 -6.90 -9.25
CA PRO A 283 -5.81 -5.77 -10.11
C PRO A 283 -7.19 -5.16 -9.78
N ALA A 284 -8.16 -5.98 -9.39
CA ALA A 284 -9.52 -5.53 -9.04
C ALA A 284 -9.55 -4.68 -7.76
N HIS A 285 -8.62 -4.95 -6.84
CA HIS A 285 -8.43 -4.25 -5.56
C HIS A 285 -7.26 -3.26 -5.62
N GLY A 286 -6.99 -2.70 -6.81
CA GLY A 286 -5.96 -1.68 -7.00
C GLY A 286 -4.54 -2.17 -6.75
N PHE A 287 -4.26 -3.45 -6.99
CA PHE A 287 -3.00 -4.12 -6.65
C PHE A 287 -2.67 -4.10 -5.15
N ALA A 288 -3.70 -4.07 -4.30
CA ALA A 288 -3.64 -4.38 -2.88
C ALA A 288 -4.44 -5.68 -2.60
N ASP A 289 -4.53 -6.07 -1.34
CA ASP A 289 -5.44 -7.11 -0.88
C ASP A 289 -6.73 -6.49 -0.33
N SER A 290 -7.84 -7.22 -0.43
CA SER A 290 -9.13 -6.90 0.18
C SER A 290 -9.21 -7.37 1.64
N ALA A 291 -8.33 -8.27 2.08
CA ALA A 291 -8.19 -8.69 3.45
C ALA A 291 -7.30 -7.72 4.26
N PRO A 292 -7.50 -7.58 5.59
CA PRO A 292 -6.59 -6.84 6.45
C PRO A 292 -5.15 -7.34 6.37
N PHE A 293 -4.97 -8.66 6.26
CA PHE A 293 -3.70 -9.34 6.07
C PHE A 293 -3.88 -10.43 5.01
N SER A 294 -2.90 -10.58 4.12
CA SER A 294 -2.91 -11.61 3.08
C SER A 294 -2.66 -13.00 3.66
N SER A 295 -3.13 -14.02 2.95
CA SER A 295 -2.88 -15.42 3.30
C SER A 295 -1.72 -15.97 2.48
N GLY A 296 -0.64 -16.37 3.15
CA GLY A 296 0.50 -17.05 2.56
C GLY A 296 0.22 -18.52 2.23
N ILE A 297 1.25 -19.18 1.69
CA ILE A 297 1.17 -20.51 1.07
C ILE A 297 0.57 -21.61 1.96
N ASP A 298 0.87 -21.59 3.25
CA ASP A 298 0.36 -22.56 4.23
C ASP A 298 -0.90 -22.07 4.97
N GLY A 299 -1.59 -21.05 4.44
CA GLY A 299 -2.70 -20.36 5.09
C GLY A 299 -2.28 -19.37 6.18
N THR A 300 -0.98 -19.19 6.39
CA THR A 300 -0.38 -18.28 7.37
C THR A 300 -0.70 -16.83 7.02
N SER A 301 -1.33 -16.10 7.95
CA SER A 301 -1.55 -14.66 7.79
C SER A 301 -0.22 -13.90 7.74
N THR A 302 -0.09 -12.94 6.82
CA THR A 302 0.96 -11.92 6.90
C THR A 302 0.75 -11.02 8.12
N THR A 303 1.77 -10.23 8.48
CA THR A 303 1.78 -9.36 9.67
C THR A 303 1.45 -7.90 9.37
N ARG A 304 1.23 -7.56 8.09
CA ARG A 304 0.98 -6.20 7.60
C ARG A 304 -0.02 -6.25 6.45
N ASN A 305 -0.84 -5.21 6.35
CA ASN A 305 -1.72 -5.01 5.20
C ASN A 305 -0.90 -4.86 3.92
N THR A 306 -1.37 -5.44 2.82
CA THR A 306 -0.65 -5.48 1.55
C THR A 306 -0.87 -4.17 0.80
N PRO A 307 0.15 -3.30 0.65
CA PRO A 307 -0.02 -1.99 0.03
C PRO A 307 -0.23 -2.11 -1.48
N THR A 308 -0.90 -1.11 -2.05
CA THR A 308 -1.03 -0.97 -3.51
C THR A 308 0.33 -0.92 -4.21
N LEU A 309 0.40 -1.53 -5.39
CA LEU A 309 1.54 -1.39 -6.31
C LEU A 309 1.43 -0.16 -7.23
N PHE A 310 0.36 0.64 -7.14
CA PHE A 310 0.25 1.83 -7.99
C PHE A 310 1.41 2.80 -7.77
N ASN A 311 1.97 3.28 -8.87
CA ASN A 311 2.95 4.37 -8.91
C ASN A 311 4.26 4.12 -8.11
N LEU A 312 4.59 2.87 -7.77
CA LEU A 312 5.84 2.53 -7.09
C LEU A 312 7.11 2.87 -7.90
N ALA A 313 6.96 3.23 -9.18
CA ALA A 313 8.02 3.80 -10.02
C ALA A 313 8.58 5.16 -9.52
N PHE A 314 7.86 5.85 -8.62
CA PHE A 314 8.35 7.04 -7.90
C PHE A 314 8.88 6.73 -6.49
N GLY A 315 8.75 5.49 -6.03
CA GLY A 315 9.17 5.07 -4.69
C GLY A 315 10.68 5.18 -4.48
N ARG A 316 11.07 5.61 -3.29
CA ARG A 316 12.49 5.63 -2.83
C ARG A 316 12.80 4.50 -1.85
N HIS A 317 11.77 4.03 -1.16
CA HIS A 317 11.83 2.99 -0.15
C HIS A 317 10.62 2.08 -0.28
N PHE A 318 10.82 0.82 0.05
CA PHE A 318 9.92 -0.26 -0.30
C PHE A 318 9.57 -1.08 0.95
N PHE A 319 8.34 -1.61 0.98
CA PHE A 319 7.57 -1.97 2.18
C PHE A 319 7.22 -0.79 3.12
N TRP A 320 6.34 -1.04 4.10
CA TRP A 320 5.87 -0.09 5.11
C TRP A 320 6.99 0.44 6.03
N ASP A 321 8.00 -0.35 6.33
CA ASP A 321 9.16 0.02 7.16
C ASP A 321 10.30 0.65 6.33
N GLY A 322 10.24 0.53 5.00
CA GLY A 322 11.26 1.00 4.09
C GLY A 322 12.52 0.14 4.04
N ARG A 323 12.43 -1.15 4.43
CA ARG A 323 13.59 -2.06 4.50
C ARG A 323 14.28 -2.30 3.16
N ALA A 324 13.52 -2.33 2.06
CA ALA A 324 14.07 -2.46 0.71
C ALA A 324 14.34 -1.09 0.07
N ARG A 325 15.46 -0.99 -0.65
CA ARG A 325 16.01 0.24 -1.25
C ARG A 325 15.75 0.35 -2.75
N SER A 326 15.27 -0.73 -3.38
CA SER A 326 14.82 -0.74 -4.78
C SER A 326 13.60 -1.65 -4.96
N LEU A 327 12.87 -1.48 -6.07
CA LEU A 327 11.83 -2.44 -6.46
C LEU A 327 12.43 -3.82 -6.73
N GLU A 328 13.61 -3.87 -7.34
CA GLU A 328 14.36 -5.09 -7.60
C GLU A 328 14.66 -5.89 -6.33
N GLU A 329 14.98 -5.21 -5.22
CA GLU A 329 15.11 -5.84 -3.91
C GLU A 329 13.75 -6.26 -3.35
N GLN A 330 12.73 -5.40 -3.44
CA GLN A 330 11.39 -5.69 -2.91
C GLN A 330 10.78 -6.95 -3.53
N VAL A 331 10.83 -7.12 -4.86
CA VAL A 331 10.14 -8.22 -5.56
C VAL A 331 10.72 -9.60 -5.30
N LEU A 332 11.97 -9.70 -4.84
CA LEU A 332 12.59 -10.99 -4.50
C LEU A 332 12.24 -11.47 -3.08
N VAL A 333 11.85 -10.56 -2.18
CA VAL A 333 11.59 -10.90 -0.77
C VAL A 333 10.34 -11.77 -0.57
N PRO A 334 9.16 -11.48 -1.16
CA PRO A 334 7.98 -12.36 -1.07
C PRO A 334 8.20 -13.78 -1.56
N ILE A 335 9.02 -13.95 -2.61
CA ILE A 335 9.34 -15.25 -3.21
C ILE A 335 9.97 -16.16 -2.15
N ALA A 336 10.96 -15.65 -1.41
CA ALA A 336 11.70 -16.40 -0.40
C ALA A 336 11.06 -16.42 1.00
N ASN A 337 10.07 -15.56 1.28
CA ASN A 337 9.47 -15.49 2.62
C ASN A 337 8.58 -16.71 2.89
N GLU A 338 8.85 -17.42 3.99
CA GLU A 338 8.11 -18.62 4.44
C GLU A 338 6.63 -18.33 4.74
N ALA A 339 6.30 -17.11 5.16
CA ALA A 339 4.93 -16.66 5.40
C ALA A 339 4.23 -16.11 4.14
N GLU A 340 4.89 -16.12 2.98
CA GLU A 340 4.33 -15.65 1.70
C GLU A 340 4.41 -16.80 0.66
N MET A 341 5.44 -16.84 -0.19
CA MET A 341 5.54 -17.81 -1.31
C MET A 341 6.48 -19.00 -1.01
N ALA A 342 7.34 -18.90 -0.01
CA ALA A 342 8.22 -19.96 0.54
C ALA A 342 9.11 -20.72 -0.47
N LEU A 343 9.54 -20.09 -1.57
CA LEU A 343 10.43 -20.67 -2.57
C LEU A 343 11.82 -20.04 -2.51
N ALA A 344 12.85 -20.84 -2.25
CA ALA A 344 14.22 -20.34 -2.27
C ALA A 344 14.59 -19.82 -3.67
N ILE A 345 15.26 -18.67 -3.75
CA ILE A 345 15.63 -18.05 -5.04
C ILE A 345 16.39 -18.99 -5.99
N PRO A 346 17.34 -19.83 -5.55
CA PRO A 346 17.98 -20.81 -6.44
C PRO A 346 16.99 -21.79 -7.09
N ASP A 347 15.97 -22.24 -6.35
CA ASP A 347 14.95 -23.16 -6.86
C ASP A 347 13.99 -22.46 -7.83
N ALA A 348 13.64 -21.19 -7.55
CA ALA A 348 12.91 -20.35 -8.48
C ALA A 348 13.67 -20.19 -9.80
N LEU A 349 14.97 -19.87 -9.75
CA LEU A 349 15.81 -19.73 -10.95
C LEU A 349 15.96 -21.05 -11.72
N ALA A 350 16.05 -22.19 -11.03
CA ALA A 350 16.09 -23.51 -11.67
C ALA A 350 14.79 -23.82 -12.45
N ARG A 351 13.62 -23.54 -11.85
CA ARG A 351 12.31 -23.68 -12.53
C ARG A 351 12.20 -22.75 -13.73
N LEU A 352 12.56 -21.47 -13.58
CA LEU A 352 12.53 -20.49 -14.65
C LEU A 352 13.50 -20.85 -15.80
N GLY A 353 14.66 -21.43 -15.50
CA GLY A 353 15.57 -21.96 -16.52
C GLY A 353 14.95 -23.07 -17.36
N ALA A 354 14.09 -23.91 -16.77
CA ALA A 354 13.41 -25.01 -17.45
C ALA A 354 12.14 -24.59 -18.22
N GLU A 355 11.35 -23.66 -17.66
CA GLU A 355 10.00 -23.34 -18.14
C GLU A 355 9.86 -21.96 -18.80
N TYR A 356 10.84 -21.08 -18.60
CA TYR A 356 10.85 -19.68 -19.06
C TYR A 356 12.12 -19.30 -19.83
N GLY A 357 12.97 -20.28 -20.17
CA GLY A 357 14.30 -20.04 -20.76
C GLY A 357 14.26 -19.24 -22.07
N ALA A 358 13.27 -19.47 -22.94
CA ALA A 358 13.12 -18.76 -24.20
C ALA A 358 12.68 -17.30 -24.00
N GLU A 359 11.85 -17.04 -23.00
CA GLU A 359 11.34 -15.73 -22.64
C GLU A 359 12.42 -14.86 -21.97
N PHE A 360 13.26 -15.45 -21.12
CA PHE A 360 14.47 -14.78 -20.60
C PHE A 360 15.49 -14.50 -21.70
N GLU A 361 15.73 -15.44 -22.62
CA GLU A 361 16.60 -15.23 -23.77
C GLU A 361 16.08 -14.08 -24.66
N HIS A 362 14.77 -14.05 -24.92
CA HIS A 362 14.14 -12.99 -25.70
C HIS A 362 14.20 -11.61 -25.03
N ALA A 363 13.96 -11.53 -23.71
CA ALA A 363 13.91 -10.27 -22.98
C ALA A 363 15.30 -9.73 -22.58
N PHE A 364 16.31 -10.60 -22.39
CA PHE A 364 17.59 -10.22 -21.79
C PHE A 364 18.85 -10.81 -22.45
N GLY A 365 18.74 -11.58 -23.54
CA GLY A 365 19.88 -12.23 -24.20
C GLY A 365 20.66 -13.17 -23.27
N GLY A 366 19.94 -13.97 -22.49
CA GLY A 366 20.53 -15.02 -21.66
C GLY A 366 19.55 -15.61 -20.64
N PRO A 367 19.98 -16.62 -19.88
CA PRO A 367 19.14 -17.36 -18.94
C PRO A 367 18.66 -16.53 -17.74
N ALA A 368 17.65 -17.05 -17.05
CA ALA A 368 17.19 -16.52 -15.77
C ALA A 368 18.33 -16.44 -14.74
N ASN A 369 18.43 -15.30 -14.07
CA ASN A 369 19.23 -15.08 -12.87
C ASN A 369 18.48 -14.11 -11.95
N ALA A 370 18.99 -13.88 -10.74
CA ALA A 370 18.30 -13.06 -9.74
C ALA A 370 18.06 -11.62 -10.24
N GLU A 371 19.03 -11.03 -10.93
CA GLU A 371 18.97 -9.67 -11.47
C GLU A 371 17.92 -9.54 -12.58
N ARG A 372 17.83 -10.52 -13.50
CA ARG A 372 16.84 -10.53 -14.59
C ARG A 372 15.43 -10.83 -14.08
N LEU A 373 15.28 -11.74 -13.11
CA LEU A 373 13.99 -12.00 -12.45
C LEU A 373 13.48 -10.74 -11.74
N ALA A 374 14.33 -10.09 -10.95
CA ALA A 374 14.02 -8.84 -10.29
C ALA A 374 13.68 -7.73 -11.29
N SER A 375 14.48 -7.57 -12.36
CA SER A 375 14.28 -6.57 -13.41
C SER A 375 12.97 -6.78 -14.18
N ALA A 376 12.58 -8.02 -14.46
CA ALA A 376 11.31 -8.34 -15.11
C ALA A 376 10.12 -7.93 -14.23
N LEU A 377 10.04 -8.46 -13.00
CA LEU A 377 8.96 -8.16 -12.06
C LEU A 377 8.88 -6.66 -11.73
N ALA A 378 10.01 -6.04 -11.36
CA ALA A 378 10.07 -4.61 -11.08
C ALA A 378 9.76 -3.76 -12.32
N GLY A 379 10.13 -4.20 -13.53
CA GLY A 379 9.77 -3.57 -14.78
C GLY A 379 8.25 -3.52 -14.99
N PHE A 380 7.57 -4.65 -14.82
CA PHE A 380 6.11 -4.69 -14.89
C PHE A 380 5.46 -3.78 -13.84
N VAL A 381 5.91 -3.85 -12.57
CA VAL A 381 5.38 -3.00 -11.49
C VAL A 381 5.56 -1.51 -11.79
N ARG A 382 6.63 -1.09 -12.46
CA ARG A 382 6.82 0.31 -12.90
C ARG A 382 5.79 0.80 -13.93
N LEU A 383 5.06 -0.09 -14.59
CA LEU A 383 3.98 0.26 -15.53
C LEU A 383 2.60 0.34 -14.87
N LEU A 384 2.49 0.01 -13.58
CA LEU A 384 1.23 0.12 -12.82
C LEU A 384 0.97 1.59 -12.42
N LEU A 385 0.75 2.43 -13.42
CA LEU A 385 0.61 3.87 -13.25
C LEU A 385 -0.85 4.28 -13.09
N ARG A 386 -1.09 5.13 -12.09
CA ARG A 386 -2.40 5.69 -11.77
C ARG A 386 -2.33 7.21 -11.82
N GLY A 387 -2.73 7.78 -12.95
CA GLY A 387 -2.95 9.21 -13.16
C GLY A 387 -4.16 9.41 -14.07
N ASP A 388 -4.23 10.55 -14.76
CA ASP A 388 -5.44 10.98 -15.51
C ASP A 388 -6.72 10.87 -14.67
N ARG A 389 -6.61 11.33 -13.42
CA ARG A 389 -7.69 11.35 -12.44
C ARG A 389 -8.43 12.69 -12.50
N PRO A 390 -9.67 12.78 -11.99
CA PRO A 390 -10.38 14.06 -11.83
C PRO A 390 -9.53 15.21 -11.27
N VAL A 391 -8.71 14.96 -10.23
CA VAL A 391 -7.78 15.96 -9.68
C VAL A 391 -6.66 16.37 -10.65
N ASP A 392 -6.17 15.43 -11.48
CA ASP A 392 -5.11 15.69 -12.46
C ASP A 392 -5.64 16.56 -13.60
N ARG A 393 -6.85 16.25 -14.08
CA ARG A 393 -7.58 17.05 -15.10
C ARG A 393 -7.95 18.43 -14.58
N PHE A 394 -8.41 18.52 -13.33
CA PHE A 394 -8.70 19.79 -12.68
C PHE A 394 -7.46 20.68 -12.56
N ARG A 395 -6.34 20.13 -12.10
CA ARG A 395 -5.04 20.83 -12.05
C ARG A 395 -4.51 21.20 -13.44
N ALA A 396 -4.89 20.47 -14.49
CA ALA A 396 -4.59 20.79 -15.89
C ALA A 396 -5.54 21.84 -16.53
N GLY A 397 -6.53 22.34 -15.78
CA GLY A 397 -7.42 23.43 -16.20
C GLY A 397 -8.85 23.02 -16.55
N ASP A 398 -9.20 21.72 -16.53
CA ASP A 398 -10.59 21.28 -16.64
C ASP A 398 -11.30 21.50 -15.29
N LEU A 399 -11.79 22.72 -15.08
CA LEU A 399 -12.48 23.10 -13.85
C LEU A 399 -13.76 22.29 -13.58
N ALA A 400 -14.31 21.58 -14.58
CA ALA A 400 -15.47 20.72 -14.44
C ALA A 400 -15.11 19.27 -14.06
N ALA A 401 -13.83 18.89 -14.10
CA ALA A 401 -13.39 17.54 -13.74
C ALA A 401 -13.62 17.19 -12.27
N LEU A 402 -13.67 18.18 -11.37
CA LEU A 402 -14.08 18.01 -9.97
C LEU A 402 -15.35 18.82 -9.70
N ASP A 403 -16.29 18.24 -8.96
CA ASP A 403 -17.55 18.87 -8.57
C ASP A 403 -17.35 19.91 -7.41
N PRO A 404 -18.38 20.68 -7.00
CA PRO A 404 -18.24 21.63 -5.88
C PRO A 404 -17.82 21.00 -4.55
N THR A 405 -18.24 19.77 -4.27
CA THR A 405 -17.97 19.00 -3.06
C THR A 405 -16.53 18.49 -3.04
N GLU A 406 -16.09 17.87 -4.14
CA GLU A 406 -14.75 17.33 -4.32
C GLU A 406 -13.70 18.45 -4.33
N ARG A 407 -13.96 19.58 -5.00
CA ARG A 407 -13.06 20.75 -4.93
C ARG A 407 -12.97 21.31 -3.52
N ALA A 408 -14.08 21.34 -2.77
CA ALA A 408 -14.05 21.73 -1.37
C ALA A 408 -13.28 20.73 -0.49
N GLY A 409 -13.29 19.43 -0.81
CA GLY A 409 -12.40 18.44 -0.22
C GLY A 409 -10.92 18.68 -0.55
N LEU A 410 -10.59 19.01 -1.80
CA LEU A 410 -9.23 19.40 -2.22
C LEU A 410 -8.73 20.60 -1.44
N TRP A 411 -9.55 21.66 -1.30
CA TRP A 411 -9.17 22.84 -0.51
C TRP A 411 -9.00 22.51 0.98
N LEU A 412 -9.77 21.58 1.56
CA LEU A 412 -9.53 21.11 2.92
C LEU A 412 -8.19 20.36 3.04
N PHE A 413 -7.95 19.41 2.13
CA PHE A 413 -6.74 18.58 2.04
C PHE A 413 -5.46 19.43 1.96
N GLU A 414 -5.47 20.49 1.13
CA GLU A 414 -4.35 21.41 0.90
C GLU A 414 -4.27 22.55 1.95
N SER A 415 -5.22 22.67 2.88
CA SER A 415 -5.22 23.73 3.90
C SER A 415 -5.32 23.18 5.33
N ARG A 416 -6.46 23.37 6.01
CA ARG A 416 -6.63 23.12 7.45
C ARG A 416 -6.70 21.64 7.84
N ALA A 417 -7.01 20.73 6.91
CA ALA A 417 -6.85 19.30 7.18
C ALA A 417 -5.37 18.86 7.14
N GLY A 418 -4.49 19.66 6.55
CA GLY A 418 -3.04 19.46 6.61
C GLY A 418 -2.50 18.19 5.96
N CYS A 419 -3.33 17.38 5.31
CA CYS A 419 -2.96 16.07 4.75
C CYS A 419 -1.79 16.18 3.76
N TRP A 420 -1.75 17.27 2.98
CA TRP A 420 -0.66 17.59 2.05
C TRP A 420 0.72 17.65 2.71
N ARG A 421 0.84 17.85 4.04
CA ARG A 421 2.12 17.94 4.75
C ARG A 421 2.93 16.65 4.71
N CYS A 422 2.28 15.52 4.43
CA CYS A 422 2.92 14.22 4.18
C CYS A 422 2.51 13.69 2.80
N HIS A 423 1.27 13.93 2.35
CA HIS A 423 0.76 13.41 1.08
C HIS A 423 0.87 14.47 -0.03
N ASP A 424 2.09 14.78 -0.44
CA ASP A 424 2.38 15.86 -1.41
C ASP A 424 2.69 15.38 -2.83
N GLY A 425 2.95 16.37 -3.69
CA GLY A 425 3.50 16.17 -5.03
C GLY A 425 2.58 15.42 -5.99
N ALA A 426 3.20 14.90 -7.05
CA ALA A 426 2.49 14.18 -8.10
C ALA A 426 1.99 12.79 -7.67
N ASN A 427 2.48 12.21 -6.57
CA ASN A 427 2.09 10.87 -6.10
C ASN A 427 1.26 10.89 -4.79
N PHE A 428 0.93 12.07 -4.24
CA PHE A 428 0.28 12.21 -2.93
C PHE A 428 1.03 11.43 -1.82
N SER A 429 2.36 11.56 -1.81
CA SER A 429 3.29 10.92 -0.86
C SER A 429 4.64 11.64 -0.90
N ASP A 430 5.11 12.08 0.27
CA ASP A 430 6.46 12.61 0.51
C ASP A 430 7.54 11.51 0.53
N GLU A 431 7.14 10.22 0.47
CA GLU A 431 7.96 9.03 0.65
C GLU A 431 8.84 9.10 1.93
N GLY A 432 8.34 9.78 2.98
CA GLY A 432 8.93 9.91 4.31
C GLY A 432 8.43 8.85 5.30
N PHE A 433 8.87 8.94 6.56
CA PHE A 433 8.57 7.95 7.62
C PHE A 433 8.06 8.61 8.90
N HIS A 434 6.81 8.35 9.26
CA HIS A 434 6.08 9.15 10.24
C HIS A 434 5.35 8.25 11.23
N ALA A 435 5.39 8.62 12.52
CA ALA A 435 4.71 7.90 13.58
C ALA A 435 3.33 8.51 13.82
N THR A 436 2.28 7.81 13.38
CA THR A 436 0.88 8.29 13.48
C THR A 436 0.17 7.84 14.75
N GLY A 437 0.72 6.86 15.47
CA GLY A 437 0.08 6.23 16.62
C GLY A 437 -0.93 5.13 16.23
N ILE A 438 -1.19 4.91 14.93
CA ILE A 438 -1.90 3.70 14.49
C ILE A 438 -1.05 2.47 14.81
N GLY A 439 -1.67 1.32 15.08
CA GLY A 439 -0.97 0.12 15.53
C GLY A 439 -0.50 0.15 16.99
N ALA A 440 -0.49 1.31 17.68
CA ALA A 440 -0.07 1.39 19.09
C ALA A 440 -0.93 0.50 20.01
N ARG A 441 -0.30 -0.12 21.02
CA ARG A 441 -0.94 -1.00 22.00
C ARG A 441 -0.38 -0.71 23.39
N ASN A 442 -1.22 -0.69 24.42
CA ASN A 442 -0.84 -0.46 25.82
C ASN A 442 -0.02 0.83 26.08
N GLY A 443 -0.18 1.86 25.23
CA GLY A 443 0.60 3.11 25.31
C GLY A 443 1.93 3.08 24.57
N GLU A 444 2.29 1.97 23.92
CA GLU A 444 3.55 1.83 23.17
C GLU A 444 3.34 1.82 21.65
N LEU A 445 4.28 2.44 20.94
CA LEU A 445 4.44 2.32 19.49
C LEU A 445 5.09 0.98 19.13
N GLU A 446 4.64 0.37 18.04
CA GLU A 446 5.34 -0.73 17.37
C GLU A 446 6.75 -0.31 16.93
N ASP A 447 7.67 -1.25 16.70
CA ASP A 447 9.02 -0.88 16.24
C ASP A 447 9.01 -0.20 14.86
N GLY A 448 8.17 -0.68 13.94
CA GLY A 448 8.08 -0.12 12.58
C GLY A 448 9.45 -0.02 11.91
N ARG A 449 9.82 1.18 11.47
CA ARG A 449 11.14 1.47 10.91
C ARG A 449 12.32 1.20 11.86
N ALA A 450 12.16 1.30 13.18
CA ALA A 450 13.25 1.03 14.13
C ALA A 450 13.80 -0.39 14.00
N ALA A 451 12.99 -1.36 13.58
CA ALA A 451 13.43 -2.73 13.28
C ALA A 451 14.42 -2.81 12.10
N VAL A 452 14.46 -1.78 11.24
CA VAL A 452 15.36 -1.68 10.07
C VAL A 452 16.60 -0.84 10.40
N THR A 453 16.43 0.26 11.15
CA THR A 453 17.51 1.24 11.40
C THR A 453 18.25 1.02 12.72
N GLY A 454 17.63 0.35 13.69
CA GLY A 454 18.14 0.21 15.05
C GLY A 454 18.05 1.49 15.89
N ASP A 455 17.46 2.57 15.37
CA ASP A 455 17.30 3.84 16.09
C ASP A 455 15.94 3.87 16.83
N PRO A 456 15.91 4.01 18.16
CA PRO A 456 14.66 4.18 18.91
C PRO A 456 13.81 5.38 18.46
N ALA A 457 14.40 6.42 17.85
CA ALA A 457 13.66 7.57 17.31
C ALA A 457 12.85 7.24 16.04
N ASP A 458 13.07 6.06 15.44
CA ASP A 458 12.29 5.52 14.33
C ASP A 458 11.11 4.62 14.78
N ARG A 459 10.88 4.44 16.11
CA ARG A 459 9.74 3.65 16.60
C ARG A 459 8.41 4.24 16.14
N GLY A 460 7.49 3.36 15.77
CA GLY A 460 6.17 3.67 15.25
C GLY A 460 6.15 4.30 13.87
N ARG A 461 7.31 4.59 13.26
CA ARG A 461 7.37 5.24 11.96
C ARG A 461 7.13 4.25 10.83
N PHE A 462 6.20 4.60 9.95
CA PHE A 462 5.93 3.87 8.71
C PHE A 462 5.98 4.82 7.52
N LYS A 463 6.27 4.26 6.34
CA LYS A 463 6.37 5.00 5.09
C LYS A 463 5.02 5.63 4.75
N THR A 464 5.01 6.89 4.34
CA THR A 464 3.82 7.48 3.71
C THR A 464 3.43 6.65 2.48
N PRO A 465 2.21 6.10 2.41
CA PRO A 465 1.70 5.47 1.20
C PRO A 465 1.22 6.53 0.21
N THR A 466 1.19 6.19 -1.08
CA THR A 466 0.44 7.00 -2.05
C THR A 466 -1.06 6.95 -1.73
N LEU A 467 -1.75 8.08 -1.90
CA LEU A 467 -3.22 8.13 -1.87
C LEU A 467 -3.85 7.87 -3.25
N ARG A 468 -3.06 7.60 -4.29
CA ARG A 468 -3.60 7.36 -5.64
C ARG A 468 -4.25 5.98 -5.71
N GLY A 469 -5.49 5.95 -6.19
CA GLY A 469 -6.32 4.74 -6.19
C GLY A 469 -6.90 4.34 -4.83
N LEU A 470 -6.85 5.20 -3.79
CA LEU A 470 -7.29 4.89 -2.42
C LEU A 470 -8.69 4.24 -2.35
N SER A 471 -9.61 4.64 -3.22
CA SER A 471 -10.97 4.09 -3.31
C SER A 471 -11.07 2.61 -3.71
N LEU A 472 -9.95 1.95 -4.03
CA LEU A 472 -9.89 0.52 -4.39
C LEU A 472 -9.14 -0.34 -3.36
N THR A 473 -8.48 0.26 -2.38
CA THR A 473 -7.43 -0.39 -1.57
C THR A 473 -7.80 -0.42 -0.08
N ALA A 474 -9.08 -0.70 0.21
CA ALA A 474 -9.54 -0.96 1.57
C ALA A 474 -9.26 -2.45 1.95
N PRO A 475 -8.92 -2.75 3.20
CA PRO A 475 -8.80 -1.84 4.35
C PRO A 475 -7.48 -1.07 4.38
N TYR A 476 -7.41 -0.04 5.23
CA TYR A 476 -6.32 0.93 5.29
C TYR A 476 -5.40 0.77 6.51
N MET A 477 -4.28 1.49 6.47
CA MET A 477 -3.18 1.48 7.43
C MET A 477 -2.34 0.21 7.39
N HIS A 478 -1.11 0.25 7.92
CA HIS A 478 -0.17 -0.88 7.87
C HIS A 478 -0.66 -2.10 8.68
N ASP A 479 -1.57 -1.90 9.63
CA ASP A 479 -2.22 -2.95 10.43
C ASP A 479 -3.63 -3.33 9.93
N GLY A 480 -4.08 -2.79 8.80
CA GLY A 480 -5.37 -3.11 8.18
C GLY A 480 -6.59 -2.78 9.04
N SER A 481 -6.44 -1.94 10.07
CA SER A 481 -7.44 -1.76 11.13
C SER A 481 -8.63 -0.86 10.78
N LEU A 482 -8.54 -0.07 9.69
CA LEU A 482 -9.55 0.91 9.32
C LEU A 482 -10.24 0.49 8.01
N ALA A 483 -11.56 0.31 8.01
CA ALA A 483 -12.29 -0.28 6.89
C ALA A 483 -12.64 0.75 5.79
N THR A 484 -12.83 2.02 6.14
CA THR A 484 -13.31 3.07 5.23
C THR A 484 -12.41 4.31 5.23
N ILE A 485 -12.53 5.14 4.20
CA ILE A 485 -11.86 6.46 4.14
C ILE A 485 -12.37 7.35 5.30
N GLU A 486 -13.65 7.20 5.64
CA GLU A 486 -14.27 7.85 6.79
C GLU A 486 -13.61 7.43 8.12
N ASP A 487 -13.31 6.14 8.32
CA ASP A 487 -12.57 5.66 9.50
C ASP A 487 -11.16 6.25 9.58
N VAL A 488 -10.49 6.43 8.44
CA VAL A 488 -9.16 7.09 8.35
C VAL A 488 -9.24 8.56 8.75
N ILE A 489 -10.23 9.30 8.24
CA ILE A 489 -10.43 10.71 8.60
C ILE A 489 -10.78 10.82 10.09
N GLU A 490 -11.67 9.97 10.59
CA GLU A 490 -12.09 9.93 11.98
C GLU A 490 -10.94 9.55 12.93
N PHE A 491 -10.02 8.66 12.52
CA PHE A 491 -8.78 8.40 13.25
C PHE A 491 -7.97 9.69 13.47
N TYR A 492 -7.80 10.52 12.43
CA TYR A 492 -7.07 11.79 12.54
C TYR A 492 -7.86 12.93 13.21
N ARG A 493 -9.18 12.85 13.32
CA ARG A 493 -10.02 13.79 14.10
C ARG A 493 -9.92 13.56 15.61
N ARG A 494 -9.58 12.33 16.03
CA ARG A 494 -9.49 11.98 17.46
C ARG A 494 -8.26 12.63 18.11
N PRO A 495 -8.33 12.94 19.41
CA PRO A 495 -7.14 13.33 20.16
C PRO A 495 -6.14 12.16 20.20
N VAL A 496 -4.85 12.50 20.15
CA VAL A 496 -3.76 11.56 20.43
C VAL A 496 -3.97 10.93 21.82
N PRO A 497 -3.80 9.60 21.97
CA PRO A 497 -3.87 8.95 23.28
C PRO A 497 -2.90 9.56 24.29
N GLU A 498 -3.40 9.84 25.50
CA GLU A 498 -2.58 10.42 26.57
C GLU A 498 -1.40 9.50 26.93
N GLY A 499 -0.21 10.07 27.04
CA GLY A 499 1.04 9.34 27.31
C GLY A 499 1.70 8.68 26.09
N LEU A 500 1.13 8.74 24.88
CA LEU A 500 1.76 8.22 23.67
C LEU A 500 2.80 9.22 23.12
N GLU A 501 4.08 8.98 23.42
CA GLU A 501 5.20 9.80 22.95
C GLU A 501 5.73 9.35 21.58
N GLY A 502 6.62 10.16 20.97
CA GLY A 502 7.33 9.82 19.73
C GLY A 502 6.57 10.05 18.42
N LEU A 503 5.34 10.57 18.47
CA LEU A 503 4.54 10.88 17.28
C LEU A 503 5.14 11.99 16.42
N ASP A 504 4.76 12.01 15.13
CA ASP A 504 5.17 13.08 14.21
C ASP A 504 4.54 14.42 14.62
N PRO A 505 5.33 15.50 14.82
CA PRO A 505 4.82 16.77 15.34
C PRO A 505 3.92 17.54 14.36
N ARG A 506 3.75 17.08 13.11
CA ARG A 506 2.76 17.63 12.17
C ARG A 506 1.34 17.12 12.45
N LEU A 507 1.21 16.08 13.28
CA LEU A 507 -0.08 15.49 13.65
C LEU A 507 -0.74 16.32 14.74
N LEU A 508 -1.66 17.19 14.31
CA LEU A 508 -2.61 17.87 15.17
C LEU A 508 -3.99 17.25 14.93
N PRO A 509 -4.83 17.09 15.97
CA PRO A 509 -6.21 16.63 15.79
C PRO A 509 -6.94 17.47 14.74
N LEU A 510 -7.60 16.80 13.79
CA LEU A 510 -8.25 17.47 12.68
C LEU A 510 -9.58 18.12 13.12
N GLU A 511 -9.55 19.43 13.32
CA GLU A 511 -10.71 20.29 13.60
C GLU A 511 -11.62 20.44 12.35
N LEU A 512 -12.30 19.34 12.01
CA LEU A 512 -13.21 19.21 10.88
C LEU A 512 -14.64 18.92 11.36
N SER A 513 -15.61 19.67 10.81
CA SER A 513 -17.03 19.30 10.95
C SER A 513 -17.33 18.03 10.17
N ASP A 514 -18.43 17.34 10.48
CA ASP A 514 -18.79 16.10 9.77
C ASP A 514 -18.95 16.34 8.26
N GLY A 515 -19.56 17.46 7.86
CA GLY A 515 -19.65 17.84 6.45
C GLY A 515 -18.30 18.22 5.82
N ASP A 516 -17.29 18.64 6.60
CA ASP A 516 -15.92 18.80 6.07
C ASP A 516 -15.23 17.44 5.89
N ALA A 517 -15.47 16.49 6.79
CA ALA A 517 -14.99 15.12 6.66
C ALA A 517 -15.59 14.44 5.41
N GLU A 518 -16.90 14.59 5.18
CA GLU A 518 -17.57 14.13 3.95
C GLU A 518 -16.96 14.74 2.68
N ARG A 519 -16.72 16.05 2.66
CA ARG A 519 -16.06 16.74 1.53
C ARG A 519 -14.64 16.21 1.29
N LEU A 520 -13.84 16.07 2.34
CA LEU A 520 -12.50 15.50 2.26
C LEU A 520 -12.53 14.06 1.74
N ALA A 521 -13.47 13.23 2.22
CA ALA A 521 -13.64 11.85 1.75
C ALA A 521 -14.12 11.77 0.30
N ALA A 522 -14.94 12.73 -0.17
CA ALA A 522 -15.31 12.85 -1.57
C ALA A 522 -14.07 13.12 -2.44
N PHE A 523 -13.25 14.11 -2.06
CA PHE A 523 -11.98 14.39 -2.75
C PHE A 523 -11.04 13.19 -2.80
N LEU A 524 -10.82 12.50 -1.67
CA LEU A 524 -9.91 11.36 -1.59
C LEU A 524 -10.32 10.19 -2.50
N ARG A 525 -11.61 10.04 -2.80
CA ARG A 525 -12.10 9.03 -3.78
C ARG A 525 -11.75 9.38 -5.22
N THR A 526 -11.43 10.64 -5.52
CA THR A 526 -11.10 11.10 -6.87
C THR A 526 -9.68 10.73 -7.34
N LEU A 527 -8.83 10.23 -6.43
CA LEU A 527 -7.41 9.96 -6.68
C LEU A 527 -7.14 8.67 -7.50
#